data_AF-A0A8S3IGX1-F1
#
_entry.id   AF-A0A8S3IGX1-F1
#
_cell.length_a   1.000
_cell.length_b   1.000
_cell.length_c   1.000
_cell.angle_alpha   90.00
_cell.angle_beta   90.00
_cell.angle_gamma   90.00
#
_symmetry.space_group_name_H-M   'P 1'
#
loop_
_entity.id
_entity.type
_entity.pdbx_description
1 polymer ?
#
loop_
_entity_poly.entity_id
_entity_poly.type
_entity_poly.pdbx_seq_one_letter_code
_entity_poly.pdbx_strand_id
1 'polypeptide(L)' 'SILLKYAIYYKELGDFICSYYWTSVLPIKKLPLNDSNIHTLVFDSSSVTVYHSIIQEDQTQDQVIRTYTIYAHDIHFLT' A
#
# COMPACT_ATOMS: atom_id res chain seq x y z
N SER A 1 11.41 -22.94 -28.42
CA SER A 1 10.47 -23.79 -27.66
C SER A 1 9.39 -22.91 -27.05
N ILE A 2 8.13 -23.34 -27.04
CA ILE A 2 7.02 -22.61 -26.39
C ILE A 2 7.23 -22.50 -24.87
N LEU A 3 7.86 -23.51 -24.26
CA LEU A 3 8.20 -23.53 -22.83
C LEU A 3 9.18 -22.41 -22.44
N LEU A 4 10.17 -22.13 -23.30
CA LEU A 4 11.11 -21.05 -23.08
C LEU A 4 10.40 -19.68 -23.09
N LYS A 5 9.42 -19.49 -23.98
CA LYS A 5 8.63 -18.26 -24.04
C LYS A 5 7.81 -18.06 -22.76
N TYR A 6 7.16 -19.12 -22.27
CA TYR A 6 6.43 -19.04 -21.01
C TYR A 6 7.35 -18.78 -19.81
N ALA A 7 8.52 -19.43 -19.75
CA ALA A 7 9.47 -19.21 -18.67
C ALA A 7 9.96 -17.74 -18.60
N ILE A 8 10.29 -17.16 -19.76
CA ILE A 8 10.67 -15.74 -19.85
C ILE A 8 9.52 -14.86 -19.38
N TYR A 9 8.32 -15.10 -19.91
CA TYR A 9 7.14 -14.30 -19.55
C TYR A 9 6.84 -14.33 -18.05
N TYR A 10 6.84 -15.50 -17.40
CA TYR A 10 6.59 -15.59 -15.96
C TYR A 10 7.67 -14.92 -15.12
N LYS A 11 8.93 -14.95 -15.58
CA LYS A 11 10.00 -14.21 -14.93
C LYS A 11 9.75 -12.70 -15.03
N GLU A 12 9.46 -12.20 -16.22
CA GLU A 12 9.18 -10.78 -16.45
C GLU A 12 7.97 -10.28 -15.65
N LEU A 13 6.92 -11.10 -15.56
CA LEU A 13 5.75 -10.78 -14.72
C LEU A 13 6.12 -10.70 -13.23
N GLY A 14 6.93 -11.63 -12.73
CA GLY A 14 7.43 -11.61 -11.35
C GLY A 14 8.29 -10.38 -11.07
N ASP A 15 9.24 -10.07 -11.97
CA ASP A 15 10.09 -8.89 -11.86
C ASP A 15 9.26 -7.60 -11.86
N PHE A 16 8.24 -7.52 -12.72
CA PHE A 16 7.30 -6.40 -12.76
C PHE A 16 6.57 -6.24 -11.42
N ILE A 17 5.95 -7.30 -10.88
CA ILE A 17 5.26 -7.24 -9.58
C ILE A 17 6.22 -6.79 -8.47
N CYS A 18 7.42 -7.37 -8.41
CA CYS A 18 8.44 -6.96 -7.44
C CYS A 18 8.78 -5.49 -7.58
N SER A 19 9.03 -4.98 -8.79
CA SER A 19 9.41 -3.57 -8.98
C SER A 19 8.36 -2.57 -8.44
N TYR A 20 7.09 -2.95 -8.39
CA TYR A 20 6.01 -2.10 -7.88
C TYR A 20 5.77 -2.24 -6.37
N TYR A 21 5.98 -3.43 -5.81
CA TYR A 21 5.56 -3.76 -4.43
C TYR A 21 6.68 -4.22 -3.51
N TRP A 22 7.93 -4.26 -3.97
CA TRP A 22 9.09 -4.71 -3.19
C TRP A 22 9.35 -3.85 -1.96
N THR A 23 9.09 -2.55 -2.05
CA THR A 23 9.22 -1.62 -0.93
C THR A 23 7.92 -0.90 -0.66
N SER A 24 7.71 -0.56 0.62
CA SER A 24 6.62 0.30 1.05
C SER A 24 7.18 1.62 1.53
N VAL A 25 6.46 2.71 1.27
CA VAL A 25 6.70 3.97 1.96
C VAL A 25 6.26 3.78 3.41
N LEU A 26 7.18 3.92 4.36
CA LEU A 26 6.88 3.70 5.76
C LEU A 26 6.35 5.00 6.40
N PRO A 27 5.22 4.95 7.11
CA PRO A 27 4.75 6.10 7.88
C PRO A 27 5.65 6.34 9.09
N ILE A 28 5.90 7.61 9.42
CA ILE A 28 6.60 8.00 10.65
C ILE A 28 5.74 7.82 11.90
N LYS A 29 4.41 7.82 11.71
CA LYS A 29 3.46 7.65 12.81
C LYS A 29 2.19 6.95 12.32
N LYS A 30 1.72 6.01 13.10
CA LYS A 30 0.36 5.46 13.01
C LYS A 30 -0.43 6.07 14.15
N LEU A 31 -1.46 6.85 13.84
CA LEU A 31 -2.29 7.45 14.87
C LEU A 31 -3.38 6.46 15.27
N PRO A 32 -3.48 6.06 16.55
CA PRO A 32 -4.70 5.46 17.06
C PRO A 32 -5.73 6.59 17.16
N LEU A 33 -6.74 6.56 16.31
CA LEU A 33 -7.96 7.34 16.57
C LEU A 33 -8.84 6.50 17.49
N ASN A 34 -9.50 7.16 18.44
CA ASN A 34 -10.43 6.52 19.38
C ASN A 34 -11.64 5.85 18.68
N ASP A 35 -11.76 6.00 17.35
CA ASP A 35 -12.70 5.30 16.49
C ASP A 35 -12.00 4.11 15.82
N SER A 36 -12.46 2.90 16.08
CA SER A 36 -11.88 1.65 15.55
C SER A 36 -11.90 1.53 14.03
N ASN A 37 -12.60 2.43 13.34
CA ASN A 37 -12.88 2.35 11.91
C ASN A 37 -12.01 3.28 11.06
N ILE A 38 -11.19 4.14 11.67
CA ILE A 38 -10.31 5.07 10.95
C ILE A 38 -8.86 4.77 11.28
N HIS A 39 -8.11 4.39 10.25
CA HIS A 39 -6.67 4.18 10.35
C HIS A 39 -5.93 5.33 9.66
N THR A 40 -5.18 6.12 10.44
CA THR A 40 -4.41 7.26 9.90
C THR A 40 -2.91 6.96 9.92
N LEU A 41 -2.30 7.08 8.74
CA LEU A 41 -0.87 6.98 8.51
C LEU A 41 -0.31 8.38 8.26
N VAL A 42 0.70 8.78 9.02
CA VAL A 42 1.40 10.07 8.85
C VAL A 42 2.76 9.78 8.23
N PHE A 43 3.07 10.49 7.16
CA PHE A 43 4.33 10.40 6.42
C PHE A 43 5.14 11.69 6.64
N ASP A 44 6.47 11.64 6.47
CA ASP A 44 7.33 12.81 6.67
C ASP A 44 7.06 13.90 5.61
N SER A 45 7.24 15.15 6.05
CA SER A 45 6.84 16.41 5.44
C SER A 45 7.66 16.85 4.21
N SER A 46 8.69 16.11 3.80
CA SER A 46 9.62 16.53 2.74
C SER A 46 9.21 16.12 1.32
N SER A 47 7.92 15.79 1.11
CA SER A 47 7.30 15.23 -0.10
C SER A 47 7.36 13.71 -0.20
N VAL A 48 6.24 13.08 0.14
CA VAL A 48 6.03 11.65 -0.06
C VAL A 48 5.03 11.48 -1.19
N THR A 49 5.42 10.75 -2.22
CA THR A 49 4.49 10.38 -3.30
C THR A 49 3.97 8.97 -3.07
N VAL A 50 2.65 8.85 -2.92
CA VAL A 50 1.97 7.56 -2.77
C VAL A 50 1.11 7.31 -4.01
N TYR A 51 1.49 6.33 -4.81
CA TYR A 51 0.73 5.94 -6.01
C TYR A 51 -0.23 4.78 -5.76
N HIS A 52 0.09 3.92 -4.80
CA HIS A 52 -0.66 2.70 -4.52
C HIS A 52 -0.80 2.48 -3.02
N SER A 53 -1.92 1.88 -2.63
CA SER A 53 -2.16 1.41 -1.28
C SER A 53 -2.60 -0.05 -1.33
N ILE A 54 -2.11 -0.85 -0.38
CA ILE A 54 -2.50 -2.24 -0.22
C ILE A 54 -3.22 -2.35 1.13
N ILE A 55 -4.42 -2.93 1.11
CA ILE A 55 -5.20 -3.25 2.30
C ILE A 55 -5.33 -4.77 2.37
N GLN A 56 -4.99 -5.35 3.52
CA GLN A 56 -5.10 -6.78 3.77
C GLN A 56 -5.81 -7.00 5.10
N GLU A 57 -6.85 -7.83 5.07
CA GLU A 57 -7.46 -8.40 6.26
C GLU A 57 -6.70 -9.67 6.66
N ASP A 58 -6.75 -10.04 7.94
CA ASP A 58 -6.30 -11.36 8.37
C ASP A 58 -7.28 -12.41 7.83
N GLN A 59 -6.88 -13.11 6.77
CA GLN A 59 -7.69 -14.11 6.09
C GLN A 59 -7.92 -15.38 6.92
N THR A 60 -7.29 -15.52 8.08
CA THR A 60 -7.61 -16.61 9.03
C THR A 60 -8.87 -16.32 9.84
N GLN A 61 -9.35 -15.07 9.81
CA GLN A 61 -10.57 -14.61 10.46
C GLN A 61 -11.66 -14.33 9.41
N ASP A 62 -12.83 -13.91 9.88
CA ASP A 62 -13.91 -13.48 9.00
C ASP A 62 -13.51 -12.26 8.18
N GLN A 63 -14.01 -12.20 6.94
CA GLN A 63 -13.91 -11.01 6.11
C GLN A 63 -14.96 -9.98 6.55
N VAL A 64 -14.49 -8.85 7.10
CA VAL A 64 -15.34 -7.86 7.79
C VAL A 64 -15.44 -6.53 7.05
N ILE A 65 -14.45 -6.15 6.23
CA ILE A 65 -14.50 -4.92 5.44
C ILE A 65 -15.59 -5.05 4.37
N ARG A 66 -16.60 -4.17 4.44
CA ARG A 66 -17.68 -4.09 3.44
C ARG A 66 -17.49 -2.94 2.46
N THR A 67 -16.96 -1.83 2.96
CA THR A 67 -16.65 -0.63 2.19
C THR A 67 -15.49 0.10 2.87
N TYR A 68 -14.61 0.70 2.08
CA TYR A 68 -13.54 1.55 2.60
C TYR A 68 -13.35 2.77 1.69
N THR A 69 -12.70 3.81 2.21
CA THR A 69 -12.30 4.97 1.44
C THR A 69 -10.93 5.41 1.91
N ILE A 70 -10.06 5.76 0.96
CA ILE A 70 -8.72 6.26 1.24
C ILE A 70 -8.73 7.75 0.96
N TYR A 71 -8.37 8.53 1.97
CA TYR A 71 -8.21 9.98 1.86
C TYR A 71 -6.72 10.32 1.97
N ALA A 72 -6.23 11.12 1.04
CA ALA A 72 -4.89 11.73 1.11
C ALA A 72 -5.06 13.22 1.43
N HIS A 73 -4.33 13.70 2.43
CA HIS A 73 -4.35 15.11 2.83
C HIS A 73 -2.93 15.63 2.93
N ASP A 74 -2.65 16.74 2.25
CA ASP A 74 -1.38 17.44 2.37
C ASP A 74 -1.48 18.45 3.51
N ILE A 75 -0.61 18.32 4.52
CA ILE A 75 -0.53 19.26 5.64
C ILE A 75 0.68 20.15 5.39
N HIS A 76 0.48 21.22 4.65
CA HIS A 76 1.46 22.30 4.60
C HIS A 76 1.39 23.11 5.90
N PHE A 77 2.44 23.03 6.72
CA PHE A 77 2.63 24.00 7.79
C PHE A 77 3.01 25.33 7.15
N LEU A 78 2.13 26.34 7.25
CA LEU A 78 2.48 27.72 6.94
C LEU A 78 3.51 28.17 7.99
N THR A 79 4.78 28.27 7.59
CA THR A 79 5.85 28.93 8.36
C THR A 79 5.88 30.42 8.07
#